data_AF-A0A9B0CBU3-F1
#
_entry.id   AF-A0A9B0CBU3-F1
#
_cell.length_a   1.000
_cell.length_b   1.000
_cell.length_c   1.000
_cell.angle_alpha   90.00
_cell.angle_beta   90.00
_cell.angle_gamma   90.00
#
_symmetry.space_group_name_H-M   'P 1'
#
loop_
_entity.id
_entity.type
_entity.pdbx_description
1 polymer ?
#
loop_
_entity_poly.entity_id
_entity_poly.type
_entity_poly.pdbx_seq_one_letter_code
_entity_poly.pdbx_strand_id
1 'polypeptide(L)'
;MKTAVALFCVLYFVCCGVTASEMSETCLKQMGLSVFDLGNLIRDNTPEGIRIRGCFEGCLMQKIGLMDGNVINLRKIDEQIDRAYPDSEKKDIIRDTVHQCAYSAANDDQCVVAQNFGRCGLDQLRFAELAHRFT
;
A
#
# COMPACT_ATOMS: atom_id res chain seq x y z
N MET A 1 -4.42 -35.31 8.18
CA MET A 1 -5.04 -34.01 7.78
C MET A 1 -4.51 -32.79 8.54
N LYS A 2 -4.09 -32.88 9.82
CA LYS A 2 -3.59 -31.70 10.58
C LYS A 2 -2.15 -31.27 10.22
N THR A 3 -1.31 -32.20 9.78
CA THR A 3 0.09 -31.92 9.38
C THR A 3 0.23 -31.25 8.01
N ALA A 4 -0.66 -31.58 7.06
CA ALA A 4 -0.69 -30.95 5.73
C ALA A 4 -1.15 -29.48 5.78
N VAL A 5 -2.08 -29.14 6.68
CA VAL A 5 -2.57 -27.77 6.88
C VAL A 5 -1.49 -26.88 7.50
N ALA A 6 -0.73 -27.40 8.47
CA ALA A 6 0.40 -26.65 9.05
C ALA A 6 1.53 -26.39 8.04
N LEU A 7 1.84 -27.37 7.17
CA LEU A 7 2.81 -27.21 6.07
C LEU A 7 2.34 -26.19 5.03
N PHE A 8 1.05 -26.19 4.68
CA PHE A 8 0.48 -25.17 3.79
C PHE A 8 0.51 -23.78 4.43
N CYS A 9 0.21 -23.63 5.72
CA CYS A 9 0.30 -22.35 6.41
C CYS A 9 1.73 -21.81 6.49
N VAL A 10 2.73 -22.66 6.74
CA VAL A 10 4.15 -22.26 6.74
C VAL A 10 4.61 -21.91 5.33
N LEU A 11 4.23 -22.68 4.31
CA LEU A 11 4.52 -22.35 2.91
C LEU A 11 3.82 -21.07 2.44
N TYR A 12 2.60 -20.79 2.92
CA TYR A 12 1.89 -19.56 2.60
C TYR A 12 2.50 -18.34 3.31
N PHE A 13 2.91 -18.47 4.58
CA PHE A 13 3.64 -17.43 5.30
C PHE A 13 5.04 -17.18 4.72
N VAL A 14 5.71 -18.22 4.23
CA VAL A 14 7.00 -18.09 3.53
C VAL A 14 6.80 -17.49 2.15
N CYS A 15 5.84 -17.92 1.34
CA CYS A 15 5.61 -17.34 0.01
C CYS A 15 5.09 -15.89 0.04
N CYS A 16 4.20 -15.53 0.97
CA CYS A 16 3.70 -14.16 1.10
C CYS A 16 4.63 -13.26 1.92
N GLY A 17 5.34 -13.80 2.92
CA GLY A 17 6.29 -13.05 3.74
C GLY A 17 7.60 -12.77 3.02
N VAL A 18 8.14 -13.76 2.29
CA VAL A 18 9.39 -13.61 1.52
C VAL A 18 9.19 -12.61 0.38
N THR A 19 8.05 -12.64 -0.32
CA THR A 19 7.78 -11.68 -1.40
C THR A 19 7.66 -10.25 -0.89
N ALA A 20 6.97 -10.02 0.24
CA ALA A 20 6.89 -8.70 0.85
C ALA A 20 8.26 -8.18 1.35
N SER A 21 9.09 -9.06 1.93
CA SER A 21 10.43 -8.69 2.41
C SER A 21 11.40 -8.40 1.26
N GLU A 22 11.39 -9.20 0.20
CA GLU A 22 12.25 -9.03 -0.98
C GLU A 22 11.90 -7.77 -1.78
N MET A 23 10.59 -7.48 -1.94
CA MET A 23 10.14 -6.24 -2.57
C MET A 23 10.57 -5.02 -1.76
N SER A 24 10.39 -5.06 -0.44
CA SER A 24 10.80 -3.99 0.47
C SER A 24 12.31 -3.74 0.43
N GLU A 25 13.12 -4.79 0.49
CA GLU A 25 14.58 -4.67 0.41
C GLU A 25 15.04 -4.10 -0.93
N THR A 26 14.42 -4.54 -2.03
CA THR A 26 14.74 -4.03 -3.37
C THR A 26 14.41 -2.55 -3.51
N CYS A 27 13.25 -2.11 -3.02
CA CYS A 27 12.85 -0.71 -3.06
C CYS A 27 13.76 0.17 -2.21
N LEU A 28 14.14 -0.28 -1.01
CA LEU A 28 15.11 0.43 -0.18
C LEU A 28 16.45 0.59 -0.89
N LYS A 29 16.98 -0.49 -1.46
CA LYS A 29 18.25 -0.46 -2.20
C LYS A 29 18.24 0.52 -3.37
N GLN A 30 17.13 0.62 -4.12
CA GLN A 30 17.00 1.58 -5.23
C GLN A 30 17.12 3.04 -4.78
N MET A 31 16.79 3.33 -3.53
CA MET A 31 16.92 4.67 -2.93
C MET A 31 18.23 4.83 -2.14
N GLY A 32 19.14 3.86 -2.20
CA GLY A 32 20.38 3.88 -1.42
C GLY A 32 20.18 3.64 0.09
N LEU A 33 19.06 3.03 0.47
CA LEU A 33 18.70 2.74 1.86
C LEU A 33 18.81 1.25 2.19
N SER A 34 18.91 0.96 3.48
CA SER A 34 18.83 -0.38 4.05
C SER A 34 17.63 -0.53 4.99
N VAL A 35 17.33 -1.76 5.40
CA VAL A 35 16.29 -2.03 6.40
C VAL A 35 16.56 -1.33 7.74
N PHE A 36 17.82 -1.06 8.07
CA PHE A 36 18.21 -0.38 9.30
C PHE A 36 17.86 1.12 9.28
N ASP A 37 17.71 1.71 8.10
CA ASP A 37 17.38 3.13 7.91
C ASP A 37 15.87 3.40 8.07
N LEU A 38 15.03 2.37 7.91
CA LEU A 38 13.56 2.49 7.97
C LEU A 38 13.07 3.17 9.25
N GLY A 39 13.64 2.81 10.40
CA GLY A 39 13.21 3.38 11.68
C GLY A 39 13.43 4.89 11.74
N ASN A 40 14.54 5.38 11.20
CA ASN A 40 14.83 6.81 11.12
C ASN A 40 13.96 7.49 10.07
N LEU A 41 13.81 6.86 8.90
CA LEU A 41 12.98 7.35 7.81
C LEU A 41 11.51 7.51 8.23
N ILE A 42 10.95 6.59 9.03
CA ILE A 42 9.58 6.69 9.54
C ILE A 42 9.38 7.90 10.45
N ARG A 43 10.41 8.26 11.24
CA ARG A 43 10.36 9.38 12.19
C ARG A 43 10.70 10.73 11.54
N ASP A 44 11.28 10.72 10.35
CA ASP A 44 11.72 11.93 9.67
C ASP A 44 10.54 12.71 9.06
N ASN A 45 10.09 13.75 9.74
CA ASN A 45 8.99 14.60 9.29
C ASN A 45 9.46 15.80 8.44
N THR A 46 10.72 15.82 7.99
CA THR A 46 11.16 16.81 7.00
C THR A 46 10.48 16.57 5.65
N PRO A 47 10.36 17.60 4.80
CA PRO A 47 9.83 17.42 3.44
C PRO A 47 10.54 16.32 2.65
N GLU A 48 11.86 16.18 2.82
CA GLU A 48 12.64 15.16 2.15
C GLU A 48 12.34 13.76 2.71
N GLY A 49 12.35 13.57 4.03
CA GLY A 49 11.99 12.28 4.64
C GLY A 49 10.58 11.83 4.26
N ILE A 50 9.64 12.77 4.23
CA ILE A 50 8.28 12.56 3.73
C ILE A 50 8.28 12.09 2.27
N ARG A 51 9.03 12.78 1.40
CA ARG A 51 9.12 12.44 -0.03
C ARG A 51 9.77 11.08 -0.24
N ILE A 52 10.83 10.74 0.50
CA ILE A 52 11.51 9.44 0.44
C ILE A 52 10.55 8.31 0.83
N ARG A 53 9.71 8.50 1.86
CA ARG A 53 8.64 7.53 2.17
C ARG A 53 7.65 7.38 1.02
N GLY A 54 7.26 8.48 0.40
CA GLY A 54 6.46 8.45 -0.83
C GLY A 54 7.12 7.65 -1.94
N CYS A 55 8.43 7.82 -2.16
CA CYS A 55 9.17 7.04 -3.16
C CYS A 55 9.21 5.55 -2.81
N PHE A 56 9.37 5.22 -1.53
CA PHE A 56 9.33 3.84 -1.04
C PHE A 56 7.98 3.19 -1.33
N GLU A 57 6.88 3.87 -0.95
CA GLU A 57 5.51 3.45 -1.22
C GLU A 57 5.25 3.30 -2.73
N GLY A 58 5.67 4.27 -3.54
CA GLY A 58 5.53 4.25 -4.99
C GLY A 58 6.26 3.06 -5.62
N CYS A 59 7.49 2.77 -5.17
CA CYS A 59 8.22 1.59 -5.64
C CYS A 59 7.48 0.30 -5.32
N LEU A 60 6.94 0.17 -4.10
CA LEU A 60 6.14 -1.00 -3.72
C LEU A 60 4.91 -1.13 -4.62
N MET A 61 4.16 -0.04 -4.80
CA MET A 61 2.97 0.01 -5.64
C MET A 61 3.25 -0.37 -7.09
N GLN A 62 4.37 0.09 -7.66
CA GLN A 62 4.79 -0.29 -9.01
C GLN A 62 5.12 -1.78 -9.11
N LYS A 63 5.84 -2.35 -8.13
CA LYS A 63 6.19 -3.78 -8.14
C LYS A 63 4.97 -4.70 -8.11
N ILE A 64 3.89 -4.30 -7.44
CA ILE A 64 2.63 -5.04 -7.40
C ILE A 64 1.62 -4.62 -8.48
N GLY A 65 2.02 -3.70 -9.37
CA GLY A 65 1.23 -3.24 -10.52
C GLY A 65 0.07 -2.30 -10.19
N LEU A 66 0.04 -1.73 -8.98
CA LEU A 66 -0.94 -0.72 -8.57
C LEU A 66 -0.59 0.68 -9.08
N MET A 67 0.61 0.88 -9.61
CA MET A 67 1.10 2.15 -10.13
C MET A 67 2.02 1.90 -11.33
N ASP A 68 2.03 2.83 -12.28
CA ASP A 68 2.97 2.88 -13.41
C ASP A 68 3.51 4.31 -13.52
N GLY A 69 4.79 4.50 -13.21
CA GLY A 69 5.35 5.84 -13.02
C GLY A 69 4.56 6.65 -11.99
N ASN A 70 3.99 7.77 -12.41
CA ASN A 70 3.15 8.65 -11.60
C ASN A 70 1.64 8.39 -11.75
N VAL A 71 1.22 7.29 -12.38
CA VAL A 71 -0.20 6.98 -12.63
C VAL A 71 -0.66 5.80 -11.78
N ILE A 72 -1.74 5.98 -11.02
CA ILE A 72 -2.38 4.92 -10.24
C ILE A 72 -3.21 4.01 -11.15
N ASN A 73 -3.02 2.69 -11.04
CA ASN A 73 -3.70 1.69 -11.86
C ASN A 73 -5.05 1.30 -11.24
N LEU A 74 -6.09 2.08 -11.52
CA LEU A 74 -7.45 1.87 -10.99
C LEU A 74 -8.00 0.49 -11.32
N ARG A 75 -7.77 -0.03 -12.54
CA ARG A 75 -8.22 -1.39 -12.90
C ARG A 75 -7.62 -2.44 -11.98
N LYS A 76 -6.31 -2.35 -11.70
CA LYS A 76 -5.65 -3.31 -10.82
C LYS A 76 -6.14 -3.19 -9.39
N ILE A 77 -6.41 -1.97 -8.93
CA ILE A 77 -7.01 -1.71 -7.63
C ILE A 77 -8.41 -2.34 -7.54
N ASP A 78 -9.25 -2.16 -8.56
CA ASP A 78 -10.59 -2.76 -8.59
C ASP A 78 -10.53 -4.28 -8.50
N GLU A 79 -9.61 -4.91 -9.23
CA GLU A 79 -9.34 -6.36 -9.12
C GLU A 79 -8.89 -6.78 -7.71
N GLN A 80 -8.18 -5.92 -6.98
CA GLN A 80 -7.80 -6.21 -5.59
C GLN A 80 -9.01 -6.04 -4.65
N ILE A 81 -9.82 -5.00 -4.85
CA ILE A 81 -11.06 -4.77 -4.08
C ILE A 81 -12.01 -5.95 -4.25
N ASP A 82 -12.23 -6.42 -5.49
CA ASP A 82 -13.10 -7.56 -5.76
C ASP A 82 -12.62 -8.85 -5.10
N ARG A 83 -11.29 -9.07 -5.04
CA ARG A 83 -10.70 -10.23 -4.35
C ARG A 83 -10.74 -10.12 -2.83
N ALA A 84 -10.53 -8.92 -2.28
CA ALA A 84 -10.52 -8.69 -0.84
C ALA A 84 -11.94 -8.65 -0.24
N TYR A 85 -12.93 -8.21 -1.02
CA TYR A 85 -14.30 -7.97 -0.56
C TYR A 85 -15.36 -8.62 -1.49
N PRO A 86 -15.29 -9.93 -1.81
CA PRO A 86 -16.12 -10.54 -2.84
C PRO A 86 -17.63 -10.28 -2.68
N ASP A 87 -18.14 -10.35 -1.44
CA ASP A 87 -19.58 -10.27 -1.11
C ASP A 87 -19.96 -9.05 -0.26
N SER A 88 -19.12 -8.01 -0.23
CA SER A 88 -19.38 -6.83 0.61
C SER A 88 -20.36 -5.86 -0.05
N GLU A 89 -21.44 -5.51 0.65
CA GLU A 89 -22.33 -4.41 0.25
C GLU A 89 -21.62 -3.04 0.24
N LYS A 90 -20.47 -2.93 0.92
CA LYS A 90 -19.66 -1.69 0.96
C LYS A 90 -18.67 -1.58 -0.20
N LYS A 91 -18.62 -2.57 -1.11
CA LYS A 91 -17.62 -2.64 -2.18
C LYS A 91 -17.60 -1.39 -3.06
N ASP A 92 -18.77 -0.90 -3.46
CA ASP A 92 -18.87 0.28 -4.32
C ASP A 92 -18.42 1.55 -3.59
N ILE A 93 -18.75 1.69 -2.30
CA ILE A 93 -18.26 2.79 -1.46
C ILE A 93 -16.74 2.77 -1.35
N ILE A 94 -16.14 1.59 -1.14
CA ILE A 94 -14.68 1.42 -1.07
C ILE A 94 -14.05 1.81 -2.42
N ARG A 95 -14.63 1.35 -3.53
CA ARG A 95 -14.17 1.67 -4.88
C ARG A 95 -14.19 3.17 -5.14
N ASP A 96 -15.33 3.83 -4.91
CA ASP A 96 -15.49 5.27 -5.10
C ASP A 96 -14.49 6.06 -4.26
N THR A 97 -14.32 5.66 -2.99
CA THR A 97 -13.35 6.28 -2.09
C THR A 97 -11.92 6.18 -2.60
N VAL A 98 -11.51 4.98 -3.03
CA VAL A 98 -10.16 4.76 -3.53
C VAL A 98 -9.93 5.48 -4.86
N HIS A 99 -10.93 5.54 -5.74
CA HIS A 99 -10.85 6.29 -7.00
C HIS A 99 -10.72 7.80 -6.75
N GLN A 100 -11.45 8.35 -5.78
CA GLN A 100 -11.30 9.75 -5.36
C GLN A 100 -9.91 10.03 -4.80
N CYS A 101 -9.35 9.12 -4.00
CA CYS A 101 -7.98 9.22 -3.51
C CYS A 101 -6.97 9.23 -4.66
N ALA A 102 -7.13 8.35 -5.66
CA ALA A 102 -6.24 8.30 -6.82
C ALA A 102 -6.31 9.58 -7.65
N TYR A 103 -7.51 10.11 -7.89
CA TYR A 103 -7.71 11.36 -8.61
C TYR A 103 -7.07 12.55 -7.88
N SER A 104 -7.28 12.63 -6.57
CA SER A 104 -6.75 13.73 -5.74
C SER A 104 -5.23 13.66 -5.55
N ALA A 105 -4.63 12.49 -5.76
CA ALA A 105 -3.20 12.28 -5.64
C ALA A 105 -2.39 12.75 -6.86
N ALA A 106 -3.04 13.08 -7.98
CA ALA A 106 -2.37 13.40 -9.24
C ALA A 106 -1.27 14.47 -9.10
N ASN A 107 -0.07 14.15 -9.58
CA ASN A 107 1.12 14.99 -9.53
C ASN A 107 2.14 14.50 -10.58
N ASP A 108 3.10 15.35 -10.94
CA ASP A 108 4.19 14.96 -11.84
C ASP A 108 5.25 14.10 -11.14
N ASP A 109 5.46 14.29 -9.83
CA ASP A 109 6.38 13.48 -9.04
C ASP A 109 5.69 12.19 -8.54
N GLN A 110 6.12 11.05 -9.06
CA GLN A 110 5.61 9.73 -8.66
C GLN A 110 5.66 9.47 -7.14
N CYS A 111 6.64 10.00 -6.43
CA CYS A 111 6.77 9.83 -4.99
C CYS A 111 5.67 10.62 -4.26
N VAL A 112 5.36 11.82 -4.75
CA VAL A 112 4.28 12.65 -4.22
C VAL A 112 2.93 12.02 -4.51
N VAL A 113 2.73 11.44 -5.70
CA VAL A 113 1.50 10.69 -6.03
C VAL A 113 1.29 9.54 -5.05
N ALA A 114 2.30 8.69 -4.86
CA ALA A 114 2.19 7.55 -3.95
C ALA A 114 1.89 8.00 -2.52
N GLN A 115 2.58 9.03 -2.04
CA GLN A 115 2.37 9.59 -0.71
C GLN A 115 0.95 10.15 -0.52
N ASN A 116 0.47 10.94 -1.49
CA ASN A 116 -0.87 11.53 -1.43
C ASN A 116 -1.94 10.44 -1.45
N PHE A 117 -1.76 9.42 -2.30
CA PHE A 117 -2.66 8.29 -2.39
C PHE A 117 -2.70 7.47 -1.10
N GLY A 118 -1.54 7.09 -0.56
CA GLY A 118 -1.41 6.36 0.70
C GLY A 118 -2.00 7.12 1.89
N ARG A 119 -1.74 8.43 1.97
CA ARG A 119 -2.30 9.29 3.02
C ARG A 119 -3.82 9.38 2.94
N CYS A 120 -4.38 9.55 1.75
CA CYS A 120 -5.83 9.55 1.57
C CYS A 120 -6.45 8.22 2.05
N GLY A 121 -5.85 7.08 1.70
CA GLY A 121 -6.30 5.77 2.19
C GLY A 121 -6.27 5.64 3.72
N LEU A 122 -5.21 6.13 4.37
CA LEU A 122 -5.10 6.13 5.84
C LEU A 122 -6.16 7.01 6.51
N ASP A 123 -6.41 8.20 5.98
CA ASP A 123 -7.42 9.11 6.53
C ASP A 123 -8.82 8.46 6.47
N GLN A 124 -9.12 7.74 5.39
CA GLN A 124 -10.39 7.01 5.24
C GLN A 124 -10.55 5.87 6.26
N LEU A 125 -9.48 5.12 6.57
CA LEU A 125 -9.50 4.11 7.64
C LEU A 125 -9.78 4.74 9.02
N ARG A 126 -9.17 5.89 9.30
CA ARG A 126 -9.38 6.62 10.56
C ARG A 126 -10.80 7.14 10.69
N PHE A 127 -11.41 7.64 9.61
CA PHE A 127 -12.81 8.05 9.62
C PHE A 127 -13.76 6.86 9.83
N ALA A 128 -13.49 5.70 9.25
CA ALA A 128 -14.26 4.48 9.48
C ALA A 128 -14.17 3.99 10.94
N GLU A 129 -12.99 4.01 11.54
CA GLU A 129 -12.80 3.68 12.97
C GLU A 129 -13.54 4.65 13.89
N LEU A 130 -13.51 5.95 13.58
CA LEU A 130 -14.22 6.97 14.34
C LEU A 130 -15.74 6.78 14.21
N ALA A 131 -16.28 6.53 13.02
CA ALA A 131 -17.70 6.27 12.82
C ALA A 131 -18.19 5.07 13.65
N HIS A 132 -17.42 3.99 13.71
CA HIS A 132 -17.71 2.82 14.54
C HIS A 132 -17.66 3.07 16.05
N ARG A 133 -17.00 4.13 16.53
CA ARG A 133 -16.98 4.50 17.95
C ARG A 133 -18.19 5.33 18.39
N PHE A 134 -18.94 5.90 17.45
CA PHE A 134 -20.09 6.78 17.74
C PHE A 134 -21.44 6.20 17.28
N THR A 135 -21.46 4.95 16.78
CA THR A 135 -22.66 4.15 16.49
C THR A 135 -22.69 2.92 17.37
#